data_AF-A0AAN6NLD4-F1
#
_entry.id   AF-A0AAN6NLD4-F1
#
_cell.length_a   1.000
_cell.length_b   1.000
_cell.length_c   1.000
_cell.angle_alpha   90.00
_cell.angle_beta   90.00
_cell.angle_gamma   90.00
#
_symmetry.space_group_name_H-M   'P 1'
#
loop_
_entity.id
_entity.type
_entity.pdbx_description
1 polymer ?
#
loop_
_entity_poly.entity_id
_entity_poly.type
_entity_poly.pdbx_seq_one_letter_code
_entity_poly.pdbx_strand_id
1 'polypeptide(L)'
;MAAQQLRHRHPSRSSVSSTDEGGIELTPFGDPPSLSTTTSSVVVDSPPPYSPPSSSGITSFRATVQLQIETPGKPLLSLPLPPRPDPITVSTATRSPHSSTSVLEPKFVSVRPSRGSGSCYLIPAHPSSPTTGNTEEEEELSTTTYRFGPGRSPIVRLFSPHRHTHSDNDEVEGVEEFELKSVGLLTRAVTFKTQRLGGGGVFEWRYAGRKERRTYQQTTGMEVNNLLVLERVVKIHAARNTNGRDEDVRTPVAYLVRNEEYRSVGSSASSAGNGGRLLVDMSLWGDETRKGETEMGLVMVVTTCLAMLKKEVDRRRAQQIAILAGGGSGGP
;
A
#
# COMPACT_ATOMS: atom_id res chain seq x y z
N MET A 1 1.70 60.65 -4.81
CA MET A 1 0.41 60.95 -4.15
C MET A 1 -0.17 59.65 -3.61
N ALA A 2 -0.54 59.68 -2.33
CA ALA A 2 -1.40 58.75 -1.58
C ALA A 2 -0.91 57.30 -1.34
N ALA A 3 -0.19 57.14 -0.23
CA ALA A 3 -0.20 55.95 0.60
C ALA A 3 -1.54 55.86 1.38
N GLN A 4 -1.99 54.64 1.70
CA GLN A 4 -2.91 54.41 2.82
C GLN A 4 -2.49 53.16 3.61
N GLN A 5 -2.02 53.45 4.83
CA GLN A 5 -1.92 52.53 5.96
C GLN A 5 -3.32 52.27 6.54
N LEU A 6 -3.55 51.10 7.15
CA LEU A 6 -4.42 50.98 8.33
C LEU A 6 -4.17 49.69 9.14
N ARG A 7 -3.34 49.86 10.17
CA ARG A 7 -3.48 49.50 11.60
C ARG A 7 -4.06 48.13 12.04
N HIS A 8 -3.17 47.43 12.77
CA HIS A 8 -3.34 46.68 14.03
C HIS A 8 -4.71 46.54 14.70
N ARG A 9 -4.99 45.32 15.19
CA ARG A 9 -5.51 45.07 16.54
C ARG A 9 -5.23 43.62 17.01
N HIS A 10 -4.37 43.47 18.02
CA HIS A 10 -4.48 42.42 19.05
C HIS A 10 -5.37 42.97 20.18
N PRO A 11 -6.04 42.10 20.97
CA PRO A 11 -5.53 41.92 22.33
C PRO A 11 -5.78 40.52 22.98
N SER A 12 -4.83 40.18 23.87
CA SER A 12 -4.91 39.50 25.18
C SER A 12 -5.92 38.36 25.50
N ARG A 13 -5.35 37.18 25.80
CA ARG A 13 -5.24 36.52 27.13
C ARG A 13 -6.39 36.68 28.14
N SER A 14 -6.97 35.56 28.57
CA SER A 14 -7.41 35.36 29.96
C SER A 14 -7.35 33.88 30.35
N SER A 15 -6.79 33.68 31.54
CA SER A 15 -6.69 32.45 32.33
C SER A 15 -7.74 32.51 33.43
N VAL A 16 -8.44 31.40 33.72
CA VAL A 16 -9.16 31.25 34.99
C VAL A 16 -9.02 29.80 35.47
N SER A 17 -8.44 29.68 36.65
CA SER A 17 -8.45 28.52 37.54
C SER A 17 -9.69 28.57 38.43
N SER A 18 -10.28 27.42 38.74
CA SER A 18 -11.18 27.29 39.89
C SER A 18 -11.08 25.86 40.43
N THR A 19 -10.44 25.76 41.58
CA THR A 19 -10.55 24.70 42.58
C THR A 19 -11.98 24.60 43.10
N ASP A 20 -12.47 23.38 43.35
CA ASP A 20 -13.31 23.16 44.53
C ASP A 20 -13.07 21.77 45.11
N GLU A 21 -12.94 21.76 46.43
CA GLU A 21 -12.70 20.61 47.28
C GLU A 21 -14.04 19.99 47.72
N GLY A 22 -14.04 18.69 47.94
CA GLY A 22 -15.17 17.99 48.54
C GLY A 22 -14.70 16.64 49.06
N GLY A 23 -14.09 16.65 50.23
CA GLY A 23 -13.69 15.45 50.95
C GLY A 23 -14.88 14.71 51.55
N ILE A 24 -14.76 13.38 51.64
CA ILE A 24 -15.48 12.55 52.61
C ILE A 24 -14.64 11.28 52.90
N GLU A 25 -13.99 11.36 54.05
CA GLU A 25 -14.01 10.38 55.15
C GLU A 25 -13.68 8.90 54.91
N LEU A 26 -12.51 8.51 55.43
CA LEU A 26 -12.10 7.14 55.72
C LEU A 26 -12.77 6.64 57.00
N THR A 27 -13.27 5.41 57.01
CA THR A 27 -13.24 4.57 58.23
C THR A 27 -12.83 3.12 57.91
N PRO A 28 -12.16 2.42 58.86
CA PRO A 28 -11.51 1.13 58.64
C PRO A 28 -12.21 -0.03 59.37
N PHE A 29 -11.62 -1.23 59.24
CA PHE A 29 -11.78 -2.48 60.03
C PHE A 29 -12.60 -3.62 59.44
N GLY A 30 -11.94 -4.79 59.33
CA GLY A 30 -12.56 -6.09 59.59
C GLY A 30 -12.08 -7.26 58.74
N ASP A 31 -10.92 -7.85 59.05
CA ASP A 31 -10.63 -9.28 58.80
C ASP A 31 -10.90 -10.06 60.11
N PRO A 32 -10.93 -11.41 60.12
CA PRO A 32 -11.85 -12.34 59.45
C PRO A 32 -12.50 -13.29 60.51
N PRO A 33 -13.30 -14.29 60.10
CA PRO A 33 -13.20 -15.56 60.83
C PRO A 33 -13.08 -16.79 59.93
N SER A 34 -12.12 -17.65 60.30
CA SER A 34 -12.00 -19.05 59.92
C SER A 34 -13.01 -19.92 60.68
N LEU A 35 -13.59 -20.95 60.03
CA LEU A 35 -13.63 -22.35 60.52
C LEU A 35 -14.41 -23.29 59.58
N SER A 36 -13.75 -24.43 59.30
CA SER A 36 -14.28 -25.81 59.19
C SER A 36 -15.13 -26.26 58.01
N THR A 37 -14.46 -26.97 57.10
CA THR A 37 -14.72 -28.35 56.65
C THR A 37 -16.15 -28.89 56.75
N THR A 38 -16.78 -29.13 55.59
CA THR A 38 -17.61 -30.32 55.36
C THR A 38 -17.46 -30.76 53.90
N THR A 39 -17.01 -32.00 53.73
CA THR A 39 -16.87 -32.73 52.48
C THR A 39 -18.23 -32.96 51.83
N SER A 40 -18.39 -32.53 50.58
CA SER A 40 -19.43 -33.03 49.66
C SER A 40 -18.90 -32.88 48.24
N SER A 41 -18.54 -34.01 47.64
CA SER A 41 -18.10 -34.13 46.25
C SER A 41 -19.27 -33.87 45.32
N VAL A 42 -19.38 -32.63 44.84
CA VAL A 42 -20.21 -32.28 43.68
C VAL A 42 -19.29 -32.24 42.48
N VAL A 43 -19.52 -33.12 41.51
CA VAL A 43 -18.91 -33.06 40.18
C VAL A 43 -19.52 -31.83 39.49
N VAL A 44 -18.85 -30.69 39.62
CA VAL A 44 -19.15 -29.49 38.84
C VAL A 44 -18.28 -29.56 37.61
N ASP A 45 -18.92 -29.84 36.48
CA ASP A 45 -18.34 -29.81 35.15
C ASP A 45 -17.60 -28.48 34.97
N SER A 46 -16.28 -28.56 34.78
CA SER A 46 -15.46 -27.35 34.62
C SER A 46 -15.89 -26.67 33.32
N PRO A 47 -16.25 -25.38 33.33
CA PRO A 47 -16.40 -24.66 32.07
C PRO A 47 -15.10 -24.80 31.29
N PRO A 48 -15.15 -25.01 29.96
CA PRO A 48 -13.94 -25.19 29.16
C PRO A 48 -13.01 -24.00 29.44
N PRO A 49 -11.68 -24.23 29.56
CA PRO A 49 -10.75 -23.16 29.83
C PRO A 49 -10.95 -22.10 28.75
N TYR A 50 -11.47 -20.94 29.18
CA TYR A 50 -11.59 -19.76 28.35
C TYR A 50 -10.15 -19.35 28.03
N SER A 51 -9.65 -19.87 26.91
CA SER A 51 -8.45 -19.36 26.31
C SER A 51 -8.77 -17.91 26.00
N PRO A 52 -8.09 -16.93 26.62
CA PRO A 52 -8.27 -15.54 26.20
C PRO A 52 -8.04 -15.54 24.68
N PRO A 53 -8.87 -14.84 23.88
CA PRO A 53 -8.61 -14.73 22.46
C PRO A 53 -7.18 -14.27 22.33
N SER A 54 -6.33 -15.17 21.83
CA SER A 54 -4.94 -14.88 21.56
C SER A 54 -4.93 -13.54 20.84
N SER A 55 -4.23 -12.56 21.42
CA SER A 55 -3.92 -11.25 20.85
C SER A 55 -2.97 -11.41 19.65
N SER A 56 -3.33 -12.34 18.78
CA SER A 56 -2.57 -12.93 17.67
C SER A 56 -3.46 -12.95 16.43
N GLY A 57 -4.29 -11.92 16.26
CA GLY A 57 -4.98 -11.63 15.00
C GLY A 57 -4.08 -10.94 13.97
N ILE A 58 -2.75 -10.88 14.20
CA ILE A 58 -1.81 -10.52 13.14
C ILE A 58 -1.73 -11.73 12.23
N THR A 59 -2.56 -11.77 11.18
CA THR A 59 -2.41 -12.74 10.10
C THR A 59 -1.00 -12.62 9.57
N SER A 60 -0.18 -13.66 9.78
CA SER A 60 1.16 -13.73 9.20
C SER A 60 1.02 -13.67 7.68
N PHE A 61 1.74 -12.77 7.03
CA PHE A 61 1.72 -12.62 5.58
C PHE A 61 2.06 -13.96 4.89
N ARG A 62 1.21 -14.38 3.94
CA ARG A 62 1.44 -15.57 3.12
C ARG A 62 1.43 -15.20 1.63
N ALA A 63 2.59 -15.24 0.99
CA ALA A 63 2.68 -15.03 -0.45
C ALA A 63 1.94 -16.14 -1.21
N THR A 64 0.75 -15.81 -1.74
CA THR A 64 -0.06 -16.70 -2.58
C THR A 64 0.22 -16.51 -4.06
N VAL A 65 0.66 -15.31 -4.46
CA VAL A 65 1.03 -14.96 -5.83
C VAL A 65 2.43 -14.34 -5.81
N GLN A 66 3.25 -14.70 -6.79
CA GLN A 66 4.57 -14.13 -7.00
C GLN A 66 4.70 -13.64 -8.44
N LEU A 67 5.03 -12.36 -8.60
CA LEU A 67 5.22 -11.73 -9.89
C LEU A 67 6.63 -11.17 -9.99
N GLN A 68 7.24 -11.23 -11.18
CA GLN A 68 8.44 -10.51 -11.55
C GLN A 68 8.03 -9.24 -12.30
N ILE A 69 8.45 -8.07 -11.82
CA ILE A 69 8.31 -6.82 -12.58
C ILE A 69 9.63 -6.53 -13.27
N GLU A 70 9.60 -6.31 -14.58
CA GLU A 70 10.79 -6.04 -15.41
C GLU A 70 10.82 -4.59 -15.87
N THR A 71 11.62 -3.77 -15.18
CA THR A 71 11.92 -2.41 -15.59
C THR A 71 13.30 -1.98 -15.10
N PRO A 72 14.17 -1.43 -15.97
CA PRO A 72 15.53 -1.05 -15.58
C PRO A 72 15.58 0.15 -14.64
N GLY A 73 14.49 0.92 -14.58
CA GLY A 73 14.40 2.17 -13.83
C GLY A 73 15.28 3.28 -14.42
N LYS A 74 15.54 4.31 -13.60
CA LYS A 74 16.37 5.46 -13.96
C LYS A 74 17.70 5.46 -13.19
N PRO A 75 18.85 5.46 -13.87
CA PRO A 75 20.15 5.42 -13.19
C PRO A 75 20.44 6.72 -12.43
N LEU A 76 21.38 6.66 -11.49
CA LEU A 76 21.78 7.80 -10.66
C LEU A 76 22.29 8.98 -11.50
N LEU A 77 23.18 8.68 -12.45
CA LEU A 77 23.78 9.64 -13.38
C LEU A 77 23.13 9.47 -14.76
N SER A 78 22.18 10.33 -15.09
CA SER A 78 21.58 10.43 -16.42
C SER A 78 20.96 11.80 -16.63
N LEU A 79 20.74 12.18 -17.89
CA LEU A 79 19.99 13.38 -18.22
C LEU A 79 18.55 13.27 -17.65
N PRO A 80 17.95 14.39 -17.17
CA PRO A 80 16.62 14.40 -16.56
C PRO A 80 15.45 14.22 -17.55
N LEU A 81 15.73 13.62 -18.71
CA LEU A 81 14.74 13.34 -19.73
C LEU A 81 13.66 12.37 -19.21
N PRO A 82 12.40 12.54 -19.66
CA PRO A 82 11.37 11.54 -19.43
C PRO A 82 11.85 10.16 -19.92
N PRO A 83 11.53 9.07 -19.18
CA PRO A 83 11.94 7.74 -19.58
C PRO A 83 11.23 7.35 -20.88
N ARG A 84 11.85 6.45 -21.65
CA ARG A 84 11.26 5.90 -22.88
C ARG A 84 9.91 5.24 -22.56
N PRO A 85 8.95 5.23 -23.50
CA PRO A 85 7.68 4.53 -23.32
C PRO A 85 7.83 3.01 -23.52
N ASP A 86 8.92 2.43 -23.02
CA ASP A 86 9.18 1.00 -23.14
C ASP A 86 8.17 0.26 -22.24
N PRO A 87 7.45 -0.75 -22.76
CA PRO A 87 6.50 -1.52 -21.97
C PRO A 87 7.17 -2.18 -20.76
N ILE A 88 6.44 -2.27 -19.65
CA ILE A 88 6.88 -2.95 -18.43
C ILE A 88 6.16 -4.29 -18.35
N THR A 89 6.91 -5.38 -18.51
CA THR A 89 6.37 -6.73 -18.38
C THR A 89 6.26 -7.13 -16.91
N VAL A 90 5.13 -7.73 -16.55
CA VAL A 90 4.87 -8.33 -15.25
C VAL A 90 4.58 -9.81 -15.47
N SER A 91 5.50 -10.67 -15.04
CA SER A 91 5.43 -12.11 -15.29
C SER A 91 5.10 -12.88 -14.02
N THR A 92 4.26 -13.90 -14.10
CA THR A 92 4.12 -14.89 -13.02
C THR A 92 5.44 -15.61 -12.83
N ALA A 93 5.84 -15.76 -11.57
CA ALA A 93 7.07 -16.45 -11.20
C ALA A 93 6.74 -17.78 -10.55
N THR A 94 6.86 -18.85 -11.34
CA THR A 94 6.62 -20.21 -10.85
C THR A 94 7.96 -20.86 -10.58
N ARG A 95 8.13 -21.40 -9.36
CA ARG A 95 9.33 -22.17 -9.03
C ARG A 95 9.32 -23.45 -9.83
N SER A 96 10.33 -23.65 -10.67
CA SER A 96 10.53 -24.91 -11.37
C SER A 96 10.89 -26.01 -10.37
N PRO A 97 10.28 -27.20 -10.46
CA PRO A 97 10.68 -28.35 -9.63
C PRO A 97 12.06 -28.91 -10.03
N HIS A 98 12.58 -28.54 -11.21
CA HIS A 98 13.80 -29.13 -11.79
C HIS A 98 14.96 -28.15 -11.93
N SER A 99 14.74 -26.86 -11.68
CA SER A 99 15.78 -25.84 -11.71
C SER A 99 15.70 -24.92 -10.50
N SER A 100 16.86 -24.41 -10.07
CA SER A 100 16.92 -23.32 -9.09
C SER A 100 16.34 -22.01 -9.62
N THR A 101 16.20 -21.88 -10.94
CA THR A 101 15.62 -20.70 -11.61
C THR A 101 14.10 -20.81 -11.72
N SER A 102 13.41 -19.71 -11.42
CA SER A 102 11.96 -19.58 -11.65
C SER A 102 11.66 -19.43 -13.14
N VAL A 103 10.59 -20.08 -13.59
CA VAL A 103 10.03 -19.85 -14.93
C VAL A 103 9.18 -18.58 -14.87
N LEU A 104 9.42 -17.68 -15.83
CA LEU A 104 8.70 -16.41 -15.95
C LEU A 104 7.70 -16.51 -17.10
N GLU A 105 6.42 -16.41 -16.79
CA GLU A 105 5.33 -16.39 -17.76
C GLU A 105 4.70 -14.99 -17.77
N PRO A 106 4.79 -14.22 -18.86
CA PRO A 106 4.16 -12.91 -18.95
C PRO A 106 2.67 -12.97 -18.59
N LYS A 107 2.25 -12.13 -17.63
CA LYS A 107 0.84 -12.06 -17.19
C LYS A 107 0.21 -10.72 -17.53
N PHE A 108 0.94 -9.63 -17.29
CA PHE A 108 0.48 -8.28 -17.60
C PHE A 108 1.57 -7.49 -18.31
N VAL A 109 1.15 -6.50 -19.09
CA VAL A 109 2.03 -5.51 -19.68
C VAL A 109 1.50 -4.13 -19.34
N SER A 110 2.34 -3.29 -18.75
CA SER A 110 2.03 -1.87 -18.58
C SER A 110 2.59 -1.07 -19.73
N VAL A 111 1.70 -0.40 -20.46
CA VAL A 111 2.04 0.34 -21.67
C VAL A 111 1.89 1.83 -21.42
N ARG A 112 2.85 2.58 -21.95
CA ARG A 112 2.82 4.04 -21.94
C ARG A 112 2.61 4.54 -23.37
N PRO A 113 1.59 5.38 -23.63
CA PRO A 113 1.34 5.89 -24.98
C PRO A 113 2.50 6.68 -25.59
N SER A 114 3.21 7.46 -24.77
CA SER A 114 4.29 8.32 -25.24
C SER A 114 5.32 8.64 -24.16
N ARG A 115 6.53 9.01 -24.56
CA ARG A 115 7.66 9.32 -23.66
C ARG A 115 7.32 10.37 -22.60
N GLY A 116 6.56 11.40 -22.98
CA GLY A 116 6.13 12.50 -22.11
C GLY A 116 4.88 12.20 -21.29
N SER A 117 4.16 11.12 -21.59
CA SER A 117 2.95 10.77 -20.86
C SER A 117 3.29 10.29 -19.44
N GLY A 118 2.61 10.91 -18.47
CA GLY A 118 2.53 10.35 -17.13
C GLY A 118 1.66 9.10 -17.11
N SER A 119 0.63 9.05 -17.94
CA SER A 119 -0.37 7.99 -17.89
C SER A 119 0.12 6.67 -18.48
N CYS A 120 -0.44 5.58 -17.99
CA CYS A 120 -0.22 4.23 -18.49
C CYS A 120 -1.49 3.40 -18.31
N TYR A 121 -1.61 2.35 -19.09
CA TYR A 121 -2.65 1.34 -18.96
C TYR A 121 -2.00 -0.03 -18.72
N LEU A 122 -2.73 -0.92 -18.06
CA LEU A 122 -2.33 -2.30 -17.83
C LEU A 122 -3.23 -3.20 -18.66
N ILE A 123 -2.63 -4.06 -19.47
CA ILE A 123 -3.33 -5.07 -20.29
C ILE A 123 -2.84 -6.47 -19.92
N PRO A 124 -3.62 -7.52 -20.19
CA PRO A 124 -3.13 -8.89 -20.16
C PRO A 124 -1.96 -9.05 -21.14
N ALA A 125 -1.03 -9.94 -20.83
CA ALA A 125 0.04 -10.28 -21.77
C ALA A 125 -0.44 -11.20 -22.91
N HIS A 126 -1.54 -11.93 -22.67
CA HIS A 126 -2.14 -12.86 -23.61
C HIS A 126 -3.64 -12.55 -23.74
N PRO A 127 -4.07 -11.90 -24.84
CA PRO A 127 -5.49 -11.69 -25.11
C PRO A 127 -6.25 -13.00 -25.22
N SER A 128 -7.28 -13.15 -24.40
CA SER A 128 -8.24 -14.25 -24.50
C SER A 128 -9.19 -14.01 -25.68
N SER A 129 -8.73 -14.38 -26.89
CA SER A 129 -9.45 -14.35 -28.18
C SER A 129 -10.00 -12.98 -28.63
N PRO A 130 -9.89 -12.62 -29.93
CA PRO A 130 -10.48 -11.39 -30.43
C PRO A 130 -12.02 -11.50 -30.40
N THR A 131 -12.64 -10.93 -29.36
CA THR A 131 -14.08 -10.68 -29.41
C THR A 131 -14.32 -9.75 -30.57
N THR A 132 -15.21 -10.16 -31.48
CA THR A 132 -15.47 -9.51 -32.76
C THR A 132 -16.18 -8.18 -32.53
N GLY A 133 -15.44 -7.13 -32.20
CA GLY A 133 -15.94 -5.76 -31.96
C GLY A 133 -14.78 -4.77 -32.02
N ASN A 134 -14.92 -3.72 -32.83
CA ASN A 134 -13.84 -2.77 -33.13
C ASN A 134 -13.66 -1.71 -32.02
N THR A 135 -13.22 -2.09 -30.81
CA THR A 135 -12.80 -1.09 -29.82
C THR A 135 -11.49 -1.49 -29.14
N GLU A 136 -10.43 -0.73 -29.42
CA GLU A 136 -9.08 -0.88 -28.85
C GLU A 136 -9.05 -0.76 -27.30
N GLU A 137 -10.16 -0.37 -26.67
CA GLU A 137 -10.33 -0.24 -25.21
C GLU A 137 -10.76 -1.56 -24.51
N GLU A 138 -11.05 -2.63 -25.27
CA GLU A 138 -11.75 -3.82 -24.77
C GLU A 138 -10.89 -4.77 -23.90
N GLU A 139 -9.58 -4.52 -23.77
CA GLU A 139 -8.69 -5.40 -22.99
C GLU A 139 -7.94 -4.69 -21.84
N GLU A 140 -8.24 -3.41 -21.58
CA GLU A 140 -7.61 -2.73 -20.46
C GLU A 140 -8.10 -3.31 -19.12
N LEU A 141 -7.18 -3.66 -18.23
CA LEU A 141 -7.46 -4.10 -16.85
C LEU A 141 -7.49 -2.91 -15.88
N SER A 142 -6.67 -1.91 -16.15
CA SER A 142 -6.67 -0.67 -15.40
C SER A 142 -5.97 0.46 -16.13
N THR A 143 -6.31 1.70 -15.77
CA THR A 143 -5.60 2.89 -16.20
C THR A 143 -5.04 3.65 -15.00
N THR A 144 -3.88 4.27 -15.19
CA THR A 144 -3.34 5.27 -14.26
C THR A 144 -3.19 6.57 -15.00
N THR A 145 -3.97 7.58 -14.60
CA THR A 145 -3.79 8.96 -15.07
C THR A 145 -2.82 9.68 -14.14
N TYR A 146 -1.68 10.10 -14.68
CA TYR A 146 -0.62 10.72 -13.89
C TYR A 146 -0.20 12.03 -14.54
N ARG A 147 -0.11 13.10 -13.73
CA ARG A 147 0.39 14.40 -14.17
C ARG A 147 1.60 14.74 -13.32
N PHE A 148 2.76 14.93 -13.97
CA PHE A 148 3.97 15.29 -13.27
C PHE A 148 3.85 16.71 -12.69
N GLY A 149 3.98 16.86 -11.37
CA GLY A 149 3.98 18.15 -10.70
C GLY A 149 3.48 18.10 -9.24
N PRO A 150 3.68 19.18 -8.47
CA PRO A 150 3.19 19.28 -7.09
C PRO A 150 1.65 19.26 -7.07
N GLY A 151 1.08 18.56 -6.08
CA GLY A 151 -0.38 18.50 -5.88
C GLY A 151 -1.14 17.76 -6.98
N ARG A 152 -0.46 17.03 -7.87
CA ARG A 152 -1.06 16.25 -8.94
C ARG A 152 -0.96 14.76 -8.61
N SER A 153 -1.86 14.30 -7.74
CA SER A 153 -1.92 12.89 -7.39
C SER A 153 -2.32 12.04 -8.61
N PRO A 154 -1.74 10.84 -8.76
CA PRO A 154 -2.20 9.88 -9.77
C PRO A 154 -3.61 9.39 -9.44
N ILE A 155 -4.41 9.17 -10.48
CA ILE A 155 -5.74 8.56 -10.38
C ILE A 155 -5.66 7.18 -11.03
N VAL A 156 -6.11 6.15 -10.31
CA VAL A 156 -6.17 4.77 -10.79
C VAL A 156 -7.63 4.41 -11.04
N ARG A 157 -7.90 3.80 -12.19
CA ARG A 157 -9.21 3.22 -12.53
C ARG A 157 -9.00 1.72 -12.76
N LEU A 158 -9.69 0.89 -11.99
CA LEU A 158 -9.70 -0.56 -12.13
C LEU A 158 -10.95 -0.98 -12.87
N PHE A 159 -10.81 -1.95 -13.76
CA PHE A 159 -11.87 -2.40 -14.65
C PHE A 159 -12.28 -3.83 -14.26
N SER A 160 -13.58 -4.05 -14.04
CA SER A 160 -14.09 -5.37 -13.69
C SER A 160 -13.92 -6.34 -14.86
N PRO A 161 -13.48 -7.60 -14.63
CA PRO A 161 -13.33 -8.59 -15.68
C PRO A 161 -14.65 -9.03 -16.33
N HIS A 162 -15.81 -8.68 -15.75
CA HIS A 162 -17.14 -9.07 -16.24
C HIS A 162 -17.90 -7.95 -16.97
N ARG A 163 -17.21 -6.94 -17.52
CA ARG A 163 -17.82 -5.78 -18.20
C ARG A 163 -18.80 -6.10 -19.34
N HIS A 164 -18.79 -7.34 -19.84
CA HIS A 164 -19.49 -7.72 -21.08
C HIS A 164 -20.82 -8.44 -20.89
N THR A 165 -21.30 -8.68 -19.66
CA THR A 165 -22.67 -9.20 -19.46
C THR A 165 -23.66 -8.05 -19.56
N HIS A 166 -24.04 -7.71 -20.79
CA HIS A 166 -25.05 -6.71 -21.14
C HIS A 166 -26.32 -6.83 -20.27
N SER A 167 -26.59 -5.80 -19.48
CA SER A 167 -27.93 -5.42 -19.07
C SER A 167 -28.02 -3.91 -19.25
N ASP A 168 -28.85 -3.46 -20.18
CA ASP A 168 -29.04 -2.06 -20.60
C ASP A 168 -29.69 -1.15 -19.53
N ASN A 169 -29.57 -1.50 -18.24
CA ASN A 169 -30.07 -0.68 -17.15
C ASN A 169 -28.99 -0.48 -16.07
N ASP A 170 -28.59 0.79 -15.96
CA ASP A 170 -28.05 1.49 -14.80
C ASP A 170 -26.58 1.29 -14.37
N GLU A 171 -25.94 2.45 -14.20
CA GLU A 171 -24.75 2.81 -13.39
C GLU A 171 -23.50 1.92 -13.46
N VAL A 172 -22.39 2.49 -13.96
CA VAL A 172 -20.99 2.47 -13.43
C VAL A 172 -20.54 1.31 -12.49
N GLU A 173 -21.04 0.09 -12.66
CA GLU A 173 -20.81 -1.00 -11.70
C GLU A 173 -19.49 -1.74 -11.94
N GLY A 174 -18.87 -1.50 -13.11
CA GLY A 174 -17.64 -2.18 -13.54
C GLY A 174 -16.36 -1.33 -13.47
N VAL A 175 -16.38 -0.17 -12.80
CA VAL A 175 -15.20 0.70 -12.65
C VAL A 175 -15.00 1.06 -11.18
N GLU A 176 -13.81 0.80 -10.62
CA GLU A 176 -13.42 1.36 -9.32
C GLU A 176 -12.32 2.41 -9.53
N GLU A 177 -12.57 3.65 -9.10
CA GLU A 177 -11.64 4.77 -9.24
C GLU A 177 -11.17 5.29 -7.88
N PHE A 178 -9.86 5.52 -7.74
CA PHE A 178 -9.28 6.10 -6.53
C PHE A 178 -8.01 6.90 -6.80
N GLU A 179 -7.74 7.85 -5.91
CA GLU A 179 -6.56 8.72 -5.95
C GLU A 179 -5.42 8.18 -5.09
N LEU A 180 -4.20 8.19 -5.63
CA LEU A 180 -2.96 7.86 -4.93
C LEU A 180 -2.37 9.09 -4.23
N LYS A 181 -2.68 9.27 -2.94
CA LYS A 181 -2.28 10.44 -2.17
C LYS A 181 -0.91 10.24 -1.52
N SER A 182 0.00 11.21 -1.65
CA SER A 182 1.25 11.18 -0.88
C SER A 182 0.95 11.42 0.60
N VAL A 183 1.50 10.57 1.49
CA VAL A 183 1.31 10.72 2.94
C VAL A 183 2.02 11.98 3.49
N GLY A 184 3.04 12.46 2.77
CA GLY A 184 3.69 13.73 3.07
C GLY A 184 4.70 14.14 2.01
N LEU A 185 5.33 15.31 2.20
CA LEU A 185 6.27 15.89 1.23
C LEU A 185 7.65 15.21 1.24
N LEU A 186 8.10 14.73 2.40
CA LEU A 186 9.41 14.12 2.57
C LEU A 186 9.39 12.59 2.41
N THR A 187 8.20 12.00 2.46
CA THR A 187 8.00 10.56 2.54
C THR A 187 7.81 9.90 1.18
N ARG A 188 8.28 8.64 1.11
CA ARG A 188 8.01 7.63 0.06
C ARG A 188 6.51 7.37 -0.13
N ALA A 189 5.80 7.39 0.98
CA ALA A 189 4.58 6.64 1.14
C ALA A 189 3.42 7.25 0.36
N VAL A 190 2.54 6.35 -0.08
CA VAL A 190 1.31 6.67 -0.79
C VAL A 190 0.18 5.92 -0.12
N THR A 191 -0.92 6.61 0.09
CA THR A 191 -2.16 6.01 0.59
C THR A 191 -3.28 6.16 -0.42
N PHE A 192 -4.20 5.21 -0.43
CA PHE A 192 -5.39 5.22 -1.25
C PHE A 192 -6.51 4.46 -0.55
N LYS A 193 -7.75 4.70 -0.97
CA LYS A 193 -8.93 4.06 -0.41
C LYS A 193 -9.69 3.35 -1.51
N THR A 194 -9.99 2.07 -1.30
CA THR A 194 -10.94 1.31 -2.14
C THR A 194 -12.30 1.33 -1.46
N GLN A 195 -13.36 1.41 -2.26
CA GLN A 195 -14.73 1.38 -1.78
C GLN A 195 -15.32 -0.03 -1.84
N ARG A 196 -14.99 -0.79 -2.90
CA ARG A 196 -15.58 -2.10 -3.17
C ARG A 196 -14.60 -3.22 -2.80
N LEU A 197 -13.38 -3.14 -3.34
CA LEU A 197 -12.39 -4.21 -3.25
C LEU A 197 -11.97 -4.52 -1.80
N GLY A 198 -12.12 -5.79 -1.38
CA GLY A 198 -11.67 -6.27 -0.06
C GLY A 198 -12.53 -5.78 1.11
N GLY A 199 -13.83 -5.54 0.86
CA GLY A 199 -14.77 -4.96 1.84
C GLY A 199 -14.52 -3.48 2.13
N GLY A 200 -13.85 -2.80 1.20
CA GLY A 200 -13.35 -1.45 1.39
C GLY A 200 -12.18 -1.37 2.37
N GLY A 201 -11.38 -0.32 2.23
CA GLY A 201 -10.26 -0.13 3.13
C GLY A 201 -9.33 0.99 2.71
N VAL A 202 -8.49 1.40 3.65
CA VAL A 202 -7.36 2.27 3.38
C VAL A 202 -6.15 1.39 3.17
N PHE A 203 -5.38 1.67 2.13
CA PHE A 203 -4.14 0.99 1.82
C PHE A 203 -2.99 1.98 1.83
N GLU A 204 -1.80 1.51 2.18
CA GLU A 204 -0.59 2.32 2.21
C GLU A 204 0.60 1.55 1.64
N TRP A 205 1.21 2.11 0.60
CA TRP A 205 2.55 1.73 0.17
C TRP A 205 3.58 2.51 0.97
N ARG A 206 4.53 1.82 1.59
CA ARG A 206 5.68 2.43 2.28
C ARG A 206 6.95 1.62 2.08
N TYR A 207 8.09 2.25 2.35
CA TYR A 207 9.35 1.51 2.44
C TYR A 207 9.47 0.88 3.81
N ALA A 208 9.97 -0.36 3.85
CA ALA A 208 10.23 -1.03 5.09
C ALA A 208 11.36 -0.33 5.87
N GLY A 209 11.20 -0.26 7.19
CA GLY A 209 12.23 0.25 8.08
C GLY A 209 13.45 -0.67 8.13
N ARG A 210 14.56 -0.21 8.71
CA ARG A 210 15.78 -1.03 8.86
C ARG A 210 15.53 -2.31 9.67
N LYS A 211 14.77 -2.21 10.77
CA LYS A 211 14.41 -3.35 11.64
C LYS A 211 13.55 -4.36 10.90
N GLU A 212 12.52 -3.89 10.19
CA GLU A 212 11.61 -4.72 9.40
C GLU A 212 12.35 -5.44 8.27
N ARG A 213 13.22 -4.73 7.53
CA ARG A 213 14.06 -5.35 6.50
C ARG A 213 14.99 -6.42 7.07
N ARG A 214 15.64 -6.17 8.22
CA ARG A 214 16.47 -7.18 8.89
C ARG A 214 15.65 -8.39 9.33
N THR A 215 14.45 -8.15 9.85
CA THR A 215 13.53 -9.23 10.26
C THR A 215 13.17 -10.08 9.05
N TYR A 216 12.79 -9.45 7.93
CA TYR A 216 12.51 -10.14 6.68
C TYR A 216 13.70 -10.99 6.20
N GLN A 217 14.92 -10.43 6.21
CA GLN A 217 16.14 -11.15 5.86
C GLN A 217 16.37 -12.36 6.77
N GLN A 218 16.17 -12.21 8.09
CA GLN A 218 16.33 -13.30 9.06
C GLN A 218 15.29 -14.40 8.86
N THR A 219 14.05 -14.04 8.55
CA THR A 219 12.96 -15.01 8.35
C THR A 219 13.05 -15.75 7.01
N THR A 220 13.57 -15.11 5.97
CA THR A 220 13.61 -15.68 4.61
C THR A 220 14.99 -16.22 4.22
N GLY A 221 16.03 -15.87 4.97
CA GLY A 221 17.43 -16.16 4.61
C GLY A 221 17.95 -15.35 3.41
N MET A 222 17.15 -14.41 2.89
CA MET A 222 17.45 -13.68 1.67
C MET A 222 18.00 -12.30 1.97
N GLU A 223 19.11 -11.91 1.34
CA GLU A 223 19.55 -10.52 1.39
C GLU A 223 18.56 -9.64 0.62
N VAL A 224 18.18 -8.51 1.24
CA VAL A 224 17.27 -7.54 0.66
C VAL A 224 17.87 -6.15 0.78
N ASN A 225 18.01 -5.44 -0.34
CA ASN A 225 18.51 -4.07 -0.31
C ASN A 225 17.36 -3.06 -0.11
N ASN A 226 16.25 -3.24 -0.84
CA ASN A 226 15.04 -2.44 -0.71
C ASN A 226 13.81 -3.33 -0.61
N LEU A 227 12.89 -2.95 0.27
CA LEU A 227 11.62 -3.63 0.49
C LEU A 227 10.53 -2.57 0.56
N LEU A 228 9.55 -2.64 -0.34
CA LEU A 228 8.32 -1.86 -0.24
C LEU A 228 7.23 -2.79 0.29
N VAL A 229 6.38 -2.25 1.15
CA VAL A 229 5.27 -2.96 1.79
C VAL A 229 3.99 -2.24 1.42
N LEU A 230 3.00 -2.99 0.94
CA LEU A 230 1.62 -2.56 0.87
C LEU A 230 0.90 -3.11 2.08
N GLU A 231 0.27 -2.22 2.86
CA GLU A 231 -0.49 -2.58 4.04
C GLU A 231 -1.95 -2.16 3.87
N ARG A 232 -2.89 -2.99 4.35
CA ARG A 232 -4.24 -2.54 4.66
C ARG A 232 -4.23 -1.94 6.06
N VAL A 233 -4.76 -0.73 6.19
CA VAL A 233 -4.83 0.04 7.43
C VAL A 233 -6.27 0.10 7.90
N VAL A 234 -6.54 -0.46 9.08
CA VAL A 234 -7.85 -0.45 9.73
C VAL A 234 -7.75 0.35 11.02
N LYS A 235 -8.60 1.38 11.15
CA LYS A 235 -8.70 2.16 12.40
C LYS A 235 -9.56 1.41 13.39
N ILE A 236 -9.00 1.09 14.55
CA ILE A 236 -9.72 0.53 15.68
C ILE A 236 -9.95 1.67 16.67
N HIS A 237 -11.23 2.02 16.86
CA HIS A 237 -11.62 2.96 17.89
C HIS A 237 -11.42 2.33 19.26
N ALA A 238 -10.63 2.99 20.11
CA ALA A 238 -10.43 2.52 21.46
C ALA A 238 -11.76 2.54 22.23
N ALA A 239 -11.98 1.53 23.07
CA ALA A 239 -13.16 1.47 23.92
C ALA A 239 -13.17 2.68 24.88
N ARG A 240 -14.35 3.29 25.03
CA ARG A 240 -14.62 4.54 25.79
C ARG A 240 -14.11 4.57 27.23
N ASN A 241 -13.75 3.41 27.79
CA ASN A 241 -13.37 3.22 29.19
C ASN A 241 -11.85 3.09 29.41
N THR A 242 -11.06 3.16 28.34
CA THR A 242 -9.60 3.24 28.43
C THR A 242 -9.18 4.62 27.92
N ASN A 243 -8.07 5.17 28.42
CA ASN A 243 -7.44 6.41 27.88
C ASN A 243 -6.91 6.22 26.43
N GLY A 244 -7.54 5.31 25.67
CA GLY A 244 -7.04 4.73 24.45
C GLY A 244 -7.17 5.71 23.30
N ARG A 245 -6.05 5.89 22.61
CA ARG A 245 -6.01 6.53 21.31
C ARG A 245 -6.54 5.53 20.28
N ASP A 246 -7.17 6.02 19.24
CA ASP A 246 -7.45 5.20 18.05
C ASP A 246 -6.14 4.51 17.63
N GLU A 247 -6.21 3.19 17.44
CA GLU A 247 -5.07 2.39 17.00
C GLU A 247 -5.25 2.00 15.54
N ASP A 248 -4.19 2.18 14.74
CA ASP A 248 -4.15 1.72 13.36
C ASP A 248 -3.60 0.29 13.33
N VAL A 249 -4.44 -0.68 13.00
CA VAL A 249 -4.00 -2.05 12.70
C VAL A 249 -3.57 -2.12 11.24
N ARG A 250 -2.30 -2.48 11.04
CA ARG A 250 -1.66 -2.59 9.73
C ARG A 250 -1.42 -4.05 9.39
N THR A 251 -2.03 -4.51 8.29
CA THR A 251 -1.89 -5.89 7.81
C THR A 251 -1.15 -5.86 6.48
N PRO A 252 0.04 -6.47 6.35
CA PRO A 252 0.74 -6.56 5.07
C PRO A 252 -0.06 -7.37 4.04
N VAL A 253 -0.17 -6.85 2.83
CA VAL A 253 -0.90 -7.46 1.71
C VAL A 253 0.01 -7.73 0.52
N ALA A 254 1.09 -6.94 0.36
CA ALA A 254 2.11 -7.22 -0.64
C ALA A 254 3.49 -6.73 -0.23
N TYR A 255 4.52 -7.38 -0.78
CA TYR A 255 5.90 -6.97 -0.70
C TYR A 255 6.51 -6.84 -2.09
N LEU A 256 7.16 -5.71 -2.38
CA LEU A 256 8.09 -5.62 -3.52
C LEU A 256 9.51 -5.75 -2.99
N VAL A 257 10.10 -6.92 -3.25
CA VAL A 257 11.46 -7.29 -2.85
C VAL A 257 12.44 -6.93 -3.97
N ARG A 258 13.46 -6.14 -3.64
CA ARG A 258 14.57 -5.83 -4.56
C ARG A 258 15.91 -6.19 -3.93
N ASN A 259 16.54 -7.20 -4.51
CA ASN A 259 17.88 -7.68 -4.22
C ASN A 259 18.62 -7.95 -5.53
N GLU A 260 19.82 -8.53 -5.46
CA GLU A 260 20.61 -8.80 -6.66
C GLU A 260 19.95 -9.83 -7.60
N GLU A 261 19.21 -10.79 -7.04
CA GLU A 261 18.54 -11.85 -7.79
C GLU A 261 17.28 -11.37 -8.53
N TYR A 262 16.49 -10.50 -7.89
CA TYR A 262 15.15 -10.13 -8.37
C TYR A 262 15.09 -8.80 -9.08
N ARG A 263 16.17 -8.02 -9.07
CA ARG A 263 16.23 -6.79 -9.84
C ARG A 263 16.20 -7.09 -11.33
N SER A 264 15.60 -6.16 -12.07
CA SER A 264 15.64 -6.21 -13.53
C SER A 264 17.07 -6.10 -14.03
N VAL A 265 17.37 -6.88 -15.06
CA VAL A 265 18.70 -6.93 -15.70
C VAL A 265 19.13 -5.52 -16.13
N GLY A 266 20.41 -5.19 -15.88
CA GLY A 266 20.97 -3.87 -16.20
C GLY A 266 20.58 -2.75 -15.22
N SER A 267 19.82 -3.04 -14.16
CA SER A 267 19.58 -2.10 -13.06
C SER A 267 20.56 -2.32 -11.90
N SER A 268 20.73 -1.31 -11.05
CA SER A 268 21.54 -1.43 -9.82
C SER A 268 20.71 -1.06 -8.58
N ALA A 269 21.29 -1.23 -7.39
CA ALA A 269 20.67 -0.78 -6.14
C ALA A 269 20.35 0.72 -6.10
N SER A 270 21.01 1.53 -6.94
CA SER A 270 20.79 2.98 -7.03
C SER A 270 19.84 3.39 -8.16
N SER A 271 19.42 2.47 -9.03
CA SER A 271 18.42 2.73 -10.06
C SER A 271 17.06 3.02 -9.41
N ALA A 272 16.47 4.16 -9.74
CA ALA A 272 15.16 4.55 -9.21
C ALA A 272 14.05 3.92 -10.06
N GLY A 273 13.04 3.32 -9.41
CA GLY A 273 11.91 2.69 -10.09
C GLY A 273 12.27 1.46 -10.90
N ASN A 274 13.32 0.74 -10.52
CA ASN A 274 13.61 -0.57 -11.08
C ASN A 274 12.66 -1.64 -10.53
N GLY A 275 12.52 -2.72 -11.30
CA GLY A 275 11.67 -3.85 -10.96
C GLY A 275 12.18 -4.70 -9.80
N GLY A 276 11.47 -5.79 -9.54
CA GLY A 276 11.65 -6.65 -8.38
C GLY A 276 10.69 -7.82 -8.36
N ARG A 277 10.77 -8.63 -7.30
CA ARG A 277 9.80 -9.68 -7.01
C ARG A 277 8.66 -9.10 -6.19
N LEU A 278 7.46 -9.08 -6.76
CA LEU A 278 6.22 -8.68 -6.07
C LEU A 278 5.55 -9.94 -5.50
N LEU A 279 5.49 -10.03 -4.18
CA LEU A 279 4.81 -11.07 -3.44
C LEU A 279 3.46 -10.53 -2.98
N VAL A 280 2.37 -11.27 -3.24
CA VAL A 280 1.01 -10.82 -2.91
C VAL A 280 0.30 -11.89 -2.10
N ASP A 281 -0.31 -11.47 -1.00
CA ASP A 281 -1.23 -12.27 -0.21
C ASP A 281 -2.65 -11.98 -0.68
N MET A 282 -3.27 -12.96 -1.35
CA MET A 282 -4.61 -12.85 -1.91
C MET A 282 -5.70 -13.24 -0.91
N SER A 283 -5.36 -13.60 0.34
CA SER A 283 -6.34 -14.01 1.36
C SER A 283 -7.40 -12.94 1.63
N LEU A 284 -7.05 -11.66 1.48
CA LEU A 284 -7.99 -10.54 1.62
C LEU A 284 -9.12 -10.53 0.57
N TRP A 285 -8.91 -11.18 -0.58
CA TRP A 285 -9.82 -11.17 -1.73
C TRP A 285 -10.23 -12.58 -2.19
N GLY A 286 -9.96 -13.60 -1.38
CA GLY A 286 -10.19 -15.00 -1.71
C GLY A 286 -11.57 -15.54 -1.33
N ASP A 287 -12.50 -14.68 -0.90
CA ASP A 287 -13.85 -15.09 -0.53
C ASP A 287 -14.68 -15.43 -1.79
N GLU A 288 -15.11 -16.69 -1.91
CA GLU A 288 -15.89 -17.21 -3.04
C GLU A 288 -17.21 -16.46 -3.27
N THR A 289 -17.70 -15.76 -2.24
CA THR A 289 -18.93 -14.97 -2.34
C THR A 289 -18.82 -13.76 -3.29
N ARG A 290 -17.60 -13.34 -3.66
CA ARG A 290 -17.37 -12.15 -4.51
C ARG A 290 -16.54 -12.47 -5.74
N LYS A 291 -17.22 -13.06 -6.73
CA LYS A 291 -16.64 -13.41 -8.03
C LYS A 291 -15.93 -12.19 -8.66
N GLY A 292 -14.65 -12.33 -8.94
CA GLY A 292 -13.83 -11.31 -9.62
C GLY A 292 -13.04 -10.37 -8.70
N GLU A 293 -13.29 -10.35 -7.38
CA GLU A 293 -12.49 -9.52 -6.46
C GLU A 293 -11.03 -9.97 -6.39
N THR A 294 -10.75 -11.28 -6.50
CA THR A 294 -9.38 -11.79 -6.50
C THR A 294 -8.57 -11.22 -7.66
N GLU A 295 -9.13 -11.23 -8.88
CA GLU A 295 -8.44 -10.70 -10.05
C GLU A 295 -8.26 -9.18 -9.96
N MET A 296 -9.33 -8.45 -9.62
CA MET A 296 -9.29 -7.01 -9.44
C MET A 296 -8.31 -6.60 -8.31
N GLY A 297 -8.21 -7.41 -7.26
CA GLY A 297 -7.25 -7.27 -6.17
C GLY A 297 -5.82 -7.37 -6.66
N LEU A 298 -5.52 -8.39 -7.48
CA LEU A 298 -4.19 -8.54 -8.07
C LEU A 298 -3.84 -7.36 -8.99
N VAL A 299 -4.78 -6.95 -9.86
CA VAL A 299 -4.60 -5.79 -10.75
C VAL A 299 -4.36 -4.52 -9.93
N MET A 300 -5.11 -4.29 -8.85
CA MET A 300 -4.90 -3.16 -7.94
C MET A 300 -3.48 -3.13 -7.39
N VAL A 301 -3.00 -4.26 -6.85
CA VAL A 301 -1.66 -4.33 -6.26
C VAL A 301 -0.59 -4.06 -7.32
N VAL A 302 -0.71 -4.65 -8.51
CA VAL A 302 0.23 -4.44 -9.62
C VAL A 302 0.23 -2.99 -10.07
N THR A 303 -0.93 -2.40 -10.35
CA THR A 303 -1.06 -1.03 -10.85
C THR A 303 -0.54 0.00 -9.87
N THR A 304 -0.88 -0.14 -8.58
CA THR A 304 -0.38 0.77 -7.55
C THR A 304 1.12 0.56 -7.29
N CYS A 305 1.65 -0.65 -7.43
CA CYS A 305 3.09 -0.92 -7.39
C CYS A 305 3.83 -0.21 -8.55
N LEU A 306 3.31 -0.30 -9.78
CA LEU A 306 3.86 0.39 -10.95
C LEU A 306 3.85 1.92 -10.78
N ALA A 307 2.79 2.47 -10.18
CA ALA A 307 2.73 3.88 -9.82
C ALA A 307 3.83 4.27 -8.81
N MET A 308 4.16 3.40 -7.85
CA MET A 308 5.29 3.61 -6.94
C MET A 308 6.62 3.64 -7.69
N LEU A 309 6.85 2.74 -8.66
CA LEU A 309 8.07 2.74 -9.48
C LEU A 309 8.20 4.06 -10.26
N LYS A 310 7.09 4.52 -10.85
CA LYS A 310 7.04 5.80 -11.57
C LYS A 310 7.38 6.98 -10.65
N LYS A 311 6.82 7.01 -9.44
CA LYS A 311 7.09 8.05 -8.44
C LYS A 311 8.58 8.10 -8.06
N GLU A 312 9.26 6.96 -7.98
CA GLU A 312 10.71 6.89 -7.76
C GLU A 312 11.50 7.52 -8.92
N VAL A 313 11.15 7.17 -10.17
CA VAL A 313 11.78 7.75 -11.38
C VAL A 313 11.60 9.27 -11.41
N ASP A 314 10.40 9.75 -11.11
CA ASP A 314 10.08 11.18 -11.13
C ASP A 314 10.81 11.95 -10.03
N ARG A 315 10.93 11.39 -8.82
CA ARG A 315 11.76 11.97 -7.77
C ARG A 315 13.23 12.05 -8.19
N ARG A 316 13.76 11.01 -8.84
CA ARG A 316 15.13 11.01 -9.37
C ARG A 316 15.31 12.08 -10.46
N ARG A 317 14.33 12.25 -11.34
CA ARG A 317 14.34 13.32 -12.35
C ARG A 317 14.35 14.70 -11.70
N ALA A 318 13.47 14.94 -10.72
CA ALA A 318 13.43 16.20 -10.00
C ALA A 318 14.78 16.52 -9.31
N GLN A 319 15.41 15.52 -8.69
CA GLN A 319 16.74 15.65 -8.10
C GLN A 319 17.81 16.01 -9.15
N GLN A 320 17.81 15.35 -10.30
CA GLN A 320 18.75 15.65 -11.39
C GLN A 320 18.54 17.04 -11.98
N ILE A 321 17.29 17.48 -12.13
CA ILE A 321 16.98 18.86 -12.57
C ILE A 321 17.51 19.87 -11.56
N ALA A 322 17.28 19.64 -10.26
CA ALA A 322 17.76 20.53 -9.21
C ALA A 322 19.29 20.63 -9.16
N ILE A 323 20.00 19.50 -9.32
CA ILE A 323 21.47 19.47 -9.38
C ILE A 323 21.99 20.27 -10.58
N LEU A 324 21.40 20.07 -11.76
CA LEU A 324 21.81 20.81 -12.97
C LEU A 324 21.51 22.31 -12.87
N ALA A 325 20.38 22.69 -12.27
CA ALA A 325 20.02 24.09 -12.04
C ALA A 325 20.93 24.76 -11.00
N GLY A 326 21.29 24.06 -9.92
CA GLY A 326 22.17 24.57 -8.88
C GLY A 326 23.66 24.59 -9.27
N GLY A 327 24.09 23.70 -10.16
CA GLY A 327 25.45 23.71 -10.72
C GLY A 327 25.70 24.82 -11.73
N GLY A 328 24.64 25.42 -12.29
CA GLY A 328 24.72 26.54 -13.24
C GLY A 328 24.83 27.93 -12.60
N SER A 329 24.63 28.05 -11.28
CA SER A 329 24.68 29.34 -10.56
C SER A 329 26.00 29.61 -9.84
N GLY A 330 26.99 28.72 -9.98
CA GLY A 330 28.35 28.92 -9.47
C GLY A 330 29.32 29.26 -10.61
N GLY A 331 29.25 30.49 -11.13
CA GLY A 331 30.31 31.09 -11.97
C GLY A 331 31.17 32.06 -11.16
N PRO A 332 32.47 32.20 -11.48
CA PRO A 332 33.50 32.88 -10.66
C PRO A 332 33.27 34.37 -10.41
#